data_AF-A0A0L8FLA6-F1
#
_entry.id   AF-A0A0L8FLA6-F1
#
_cell.length_a   1.000
_cell.length_b   1.000
_cell.length_c   1.000
_cell.angle_alpha   90.00
_cell.angle_beta   90.00
_cell.angle_gamma   90.00
#
_symmetry.space_group_name_H-M   'P 1'
#
loop_
_entity.id
_entity.type
_entity.pdbx_description
1 polymer ?
#
loop_
_entity_poly.entity_id
_entity_poly.type
_entity_poly.pdbx_seq_one_letter_code
_entity_poly.pdbx_strand_id
1 'polypeptide(L)'
;MTRISTKVFAVFGIIVAIFLFQYATSVFQSTLFSSPSSIQPRDNLSSTEKAFSSIQSNLSINTAKLTNDITVLTAYFNIGAFAKGSLGNIFTPSKYYEWMSAYGKMLNNLVVYTDDERTYKTFQKLRGNAFKEQTKLFFINKTELLSFQIEKNISDIFKQPGYPKHLPNTVVPEYSCAMHAKYELLNRIIRKNFFHTKYFMWSDAGLFRTPQNSLFKLALPKNFDDTKVALSRVFDFNENSTYKDIIYNNNVWLAGGCSLGKYDVLYKFTQEYFNFLHKSLSMKLVSTDQQIIYGMYVDKQKPVTYLQLYESGWYALSNACYEAGKALI
;
A
#
# COMPACT_ATOMS: atom_id res chain seq x y z
N MET A 1 24.57 47.69 -47.39
CA MET A 1 25.26 46.45 -46.96
C MET A 1 26.35 46.84 -45.97
N THR A 2 26.07 46.71 -44.68
CA THR A 2 26.95 47.15 -43.58
C THR A 2 27.96 46.04 -43.28
N ARG A 3 29.25 46.30 -43.54
CA ARG A 3 30.37 45.43 -43.16
C ARG A 3 30.49 45.41 -41.63
N ILE A 4 30.00 44.34 -41.01
CA ILE A 4 30.32 44.03 -39.62
C ILE A 4 31.79 43.57 -39.59
N SER A 5 32.60 44.33 -38.85
CA SER A 5 34.06 44.15 -38.75
C SER A 5 34.41 42.78 -38.14
N THR A 6 35.35 42.07 -38.77
CA THR A 6 35.93 40.79 -38.34
C THR A 6 36.49 40.84 -36.91
N LYS A 7 36.78 42.04 -36.38
CA LYS A 7 37.21 42.25 -34.99
C LYS A 7 36.09 42.00 -33.96
N VAL A 8 34.82 42.21 -34.33
CA VAL A 8 33.67 41.98 -33.44
C VAL A 8 33.44 40.48 -33.21
N PHE A 9 33.62 39.65 -34.25
CA PHE A 9 33.55 38.20 -34.13
C PHE A 9 34.70 37.61 -33.30
N ALA A 10 35.90 38.16 -33.42
CA ALA A 10 37.04 37.72 -32.61
C ALA A 10 36.84 38.02 -31.12
N VAL A 11 36.33 39.20 -30.77
CA VAL A 11 36.03 39.57 -29.38
C VAL A 11 34.90 38.73 -28.80
N PHE A 12 33.84 38.48 -29.58
CA PHE A 12 32.72 37.63 -29.15
C PHE A 12 33.14 36.16 -28.96
N GLY A 13 34.01 35.65 -29.84
CA GLY A 13 34.59 34.30 -29.72
C GLY A 13 35.45 34.13 -28.46
N ILE A 14 36.24 35.15 -28.10
CA ILE A 14 37.07 35.14 -26.88
C ILE A 14 36.20 35.17 -25.63
N ILE A 15 35.12 35.98 -25.61
CA ILE A 15 34.19 36.04 -24.46
C ILE A 15 33.47 34.71 -24.26
N VAL A 16 32.99 34.08 -25.34
CA VAL A 16 32.35 32.75 -25.27
C VAL A 16 33.34 31.67 -24.81
N ALA A 17 34.59 31.71 -25.26
CA ALA A 17 35.62 30.78 -24.82
C ALA A 17 35.96 30.93 -23.32
N ILE A 18 36.00 32.17 -22.80
CA ILE A 18 36.21 32.44 -21.37
C ILE A 18 35.03 31.92 -20.55
N PHE A 19 33.79 32.13 -20.99
CA PHE A 19 32.60 31.59 -20.32
C PHE A 19 32.56 30.07 -20.32
N LEU A 20 32.91 29.43 -21.44
CA LEU A 20 32.98 27.96 -21.52
C LEU A 20 34.12 27.40 -20.66
N PHE A 21 35.25 28.10 -20.56
CA PHE A 21 36.35 27.69 -19.69
C PHE A 21 36.02 27.87 -18.21
N GLN A 22 35.36 28.97 -17.82
CA GLN A 22 34.85 29.18 -16.45
C GLN A 22 33.74 28.19 -16.07
N TYR A 23 32.87 27.83 -17.02
CA TYR A 23 31.87 26.80 -16.81
C TYR A 23 32.55 25.43 -16.62
N ALA A 24 33.50 25.09 -17.50
CA ALA A 24 34.26 23.83 -17.41
C ALA A 24 35.05 23.73 -16.10
N THR A 25 35.69 24.80 -15.63
CA THR A 25 36.39 24.81 -14.33
C THR A 25 35.44 24.76 -13.15
N SER A 26 34.26 25.39 -13.20
CA SER A 26 33.25 25.26 -12.14
C SER A 26 32.68 23.84 -12.05
N VAL A 27 32.46 23.19 -13.20
CA VAL A 27 32.04 21.79 -13.28
C VAL A 27 33.17 20.89 -12.77
N PHE A 28 34.43 21.15 -13.15
CA PHE A 28 35.59 20.39 -12.68
C PHE A 28 35.82 20.54 -11.17
N GLN A 29 35.67 21.73 -10.60
CA GLN A 29 35.76 21.96 -9.15
C GLN A 29 34.60 21.31 -8.38
N SER A 30 33.38 21.29 -8.95
CA SER A 30 32.25 20.56 -8.34
C SER A 30 32.45 19.04 -8.35
N THR A 31 33.19 18.51 -9.33
CA THR A 31 33.55 17.09 -9.41
C THR A 31 34.79 16.72 -8.59
N LEU A 32 35.65 17.68 -8.23
CA LEU A 32 36.88 17.43 -7.45
C LEU A 32 36.72 17.66 -5.93
N PHE A 33 35.65 18.30 -5.47
CA PHE A 33 35.34 18.50 -4.04
C PHE A 33 34.07 17.78 -3.55
N SER A 34 33.58 16.80 -4.30
CA SER A 34 32.69 15.79 -3.72
C SER A 34 33.55 14.61 -3.28
N SER A 35 34.05 14.69 -2.04
CA SER A 35 34.56 13.52 -1.32
C SER A 35 33.59 12.35 -1.53
N PRO A 36 34.08 11.12 -1.78
CA PRO A 36 33.20 9.97 -1.88
C PRO A 36 32.52 9.84 -0.51
N SER A 37 31.25 10.22 -0.42
CA SER A 37 30.43 9.85 0.71
C SER A 37 30.46 8.33 0.75
N SER A 38 31.07 7.83 1.83
CA SER A 38 31.20 6.43 2.13
C SER A 38 29.92 5.71 1.79
N ILE A 39 30.05 4.70 0.93
CA ILE A 39 29.09 3.64 0.69
C ILE A 39 28.44 3.28 2.05
N GLN A 40 27.17 3.64 2.22
CA GLN A 40 26.33 3.28 3.36
C GLN A 40 25.16 2.39 2.88
N PRO A 41 25.36 1.09 2.60
CA PRO A 41 24.29 0.13 2.33
C PRO A 41 24.03 -0.79 3.54
N ARG A 42 24.78 -0.68 4.64
CA ARG A 42 24.64 -1.55 5.82
C ARG A 42 23.70 -1.00 6.89
N ASP A 43 23.67 0.32 7.12
CA ASP A 43 22.91 0.87 8.25
C ASP A 43 21.39 0.86 8.04
N ASN A 44 20.91 0.98 6.79
CA ASN A 44 19.48 0.94 6.47
C ASN A 44 18.85 -0.46 6.53
N LEU A 45 19.64 -1.53 6.33
CA LEU A 45 19.10 -2.89 6.43
C LEU A 45 18.90 -3.29 7.89
N SER A 46 19.85 -2.91 8.76
CA SER A 46 19.78 -3.16 10.22
C SER A 46 18.62 -2.42 10.90
N SER A 47 18.32 -1.18 10.49
CA SER A 47 17.15 -0.43 11.00
C SER A 47 15.83 -1.05 10.53
N THR A 48 15.79 -1.51 9.28
CA THR A 48 14.65 -2.20 8.69
C THR A 48 14.39 -3.54 9.38
N GLU A 49 15.43 -4.36 9.62
CA GLU A 49 15.33 -5.64 10.34
C GLU A 49 14.75 -5.46 11.76
N LYS A 50 15.21 -4.45 12.51
CA LYS A 50 14.64 -4.11 13.83
C LYS A 50 13.17 -3.72 13.74
N ALA A 51 12.80 -2.94 12.72
CA ALA A 51 11.42 -2.53 12.52
C ALA A 51 10.50 -3.70 12.14
N PHE A 52 10.95 -4.63 11.27
CA PHE A 52 10.24 -5.86 10.97
C PHE A 52 10.04 -6.74 12.21
N SER A 53 11.07 -6.86 13.05
CA SER A 53 10.97 -7.61 14.32
C SER A 53 9.94 -7.01 15.28
N SER A 54 9.79 -5.69 15.32
CA SER A 54 8.80 -5.01 16.19
C SER A 54 7.32 -5.34 15.87
N ILE A 55 7.04 -5.76 14.63
CA ILE A 55 5.72 -6.21 14.19
C ILE A 55 5.37 -7.59 14.76
N GLN A 56 6.37 -8.37 15.19
CA GLN A 56 6.28 -9.79 15.56
C GLN A 56 6.12 -10.04 17.06
N SER A 57 5.56 -9.10 17.81
CA SER A 57 5.29 -9.28 19.23
C SER A 57 4.15 -10.28 19.51
N ASN A 58 4.08 -10.84 20.73
CA ASN A 58 2.93 -11.63 21.14
C ASN A 58 1.63 -10.80 21.18
N LEU A 59 0.54 -11.40 20.70
CA LEU A 59 -0.78 -10.79 20.76
C LEU A 59 -1.38 -10.98 22.15
N SER A 60 -1.69 -9.87 22.82
CA SER A 60 -2.41 -9.87 24.10
C SER A 60 -3.75 -9.18 23.92
N ILE A 61 -4.82 -9.98 23.80
CA ILE A 61 -6.20 -9.50 23.69
C ILE A 61 -7.04 -10.24 24.73
N ASN A 62 -7.84 -9.50 25.49
CA ASN A 62 -8.83 -10.08 26.39
C ASN A 62 -10.01 -10.64 25.56
N THR A 63 -10.05 -11.97 25.42
CA THR A 63 -11.03 -12.66 24.58
C THR A 63 -12.43 -12.72 25.18
N ALA A 64 -12.57 -12.57 26.50
CA ALA A 64 -13.83 -12.75 27.23
C ALA A 64 -14.89 -11.68 26.92
N LYS A 65 -14.52 -10.57 26.27
CA LYS A 65 -15.40 -9.41 26.01
C LYS A 65 -15.56 -9.07 24.52
N LEU A 66 -15.14 -9.95 23.61
CA LEU A 66 -15.15 -9.64 22.18
C LEU A 66 -16.54 -9.81 21.55
N THR A 67 -17.03 -8.81 20.82
CA THR A 67 -18.27 -8.88 20.04
C THR A 67 -18.05 -9.55 18.68
N ASN A 68 -19.12 -10.07 18.07
CA ASN A 68 -19.09 -10.65 16.73
C ASN A 68 -19.17 -9.58 15.61
N ASP A 69 -19.08 -8.29 15.93
CA ASP A 69 -19.05 -7.24 14.91
C ASP A 69 -17.73 -7.23 14.15
N ILE A 70 -17.76 -6.65 12.95
CA ILE A 70 -16.57 -6.37 12.14
C ILE A 70 -16.11 -4.94 12.40
N THR A 71 -14.86 -4.78 12.81
CA THR A 71 -14.14 -3.51 12.68
C THR A 71 -13.53 -3.40 11.29
N VAL A 72 -14.00 -2.41 10.53
CA VAL A 72 -13.49 -2.10 9.20
C VAL A 72 -12.34 -1.11 9.33
N LEU A 73 -11.24 -1.39 8.64
CA LEU A 73 -10.09 -0.52 8.48
C LEU A 73 -10.00 -0.06 7.03
N THR A 74 -9.83 1.24 6.86
CA THR A 74 -9.42 1.84 5.58
C THR A 74 -8.26 2.78 5.83
N ALA A 75 -7.41 2.95 4.82
CA ALA A 75 -6.45 4.05 4.80
C ALA A 75 -6.36 4.68 3.43
N TYR A 76 -5.96 5.94 3.42
CA TYR A 76 -5.61 6.66 2.20
C TYR A 76 -4.33 7.43 2.42
N PHE A 77 -3.38 7.20 1.53
CA PHE A 77 -2.13 7.94 1.51
C PHE A 77 -2.08 8.75 0.22
N ASN A 78 -1.86 10.06 0.32
CA ASN A 78 -1.75 10.89 -0.86
C ASN A 78 -0.39 10.65 -1.53
N ILE A 79 -0.44 10.00 -2.68
CA ILE A 79 0.72 9.71 -3.56
C ILE A 79 0.61 10.43 -4.91
N GLY A 80 -0.26 11.45 -4.99
CA GLY A 80 -0.55 12.18 -6.22
C GLY A 80 -1.41 11.39 -7.21
N ALA A 81 -1.34 11.79 -8.48
CA ALA A 81 -2.04 11.12 -9.57
C ALA A 81 -1.16 10.06 -10.23
N PHE A 82 -1.75 8.93 -10.61
CA PHE A 82 -1.02 7.84 -11.25
C PHE A 82 -1.90 7.07 -12.25
N ALA A 83 -1.26 6.46 -13.24
CA ALA A 83 -1.92 5.57 -14.19
C ALA A 83 -2.05 4.14 -13.61
N LYS A 84 -3.16 3.45 -13.90
CA LYS A 84 -3.37 2.07 -13.47
C LYS A 84 -3.98 1.20 -14.58
N GLY A 85 -3.30 0.10 -14.88
CA GLY A 85 -3.66 -0.82 -15.96
C GLY A 85 -3.31 -0.30 -17.34
N SER A 86 -3.68 0.95 -17.66
CA SER A 86 -3.30 1.63 -18.90
C SER A 86 -2.97 3.10 -18.65
N LEU A 87 -2.18 3.71 -19.54
CA LEU A 87 -1.76 5.12 -19.45
C LEU A 87 -2.93 6.11 -19.45
N GLY A 88 -4.04 5.78 -20.11
CA GLY A 88 -5.23 6.63 -20.14
C GLY A 88 -6.10 6.55 -18.88
N ASN A 89 -5.88 5.56 -18.02
CA ASN A 89 -6.69 5.35 -16.82
C ASN A 89 -6.02 5.96 -15.58
N ILE A 90 -6.23 7.27 -15.41
CA ILE A 90 -5.62 8.05 -14.33
C ILE A 90 -6.48 8.03 -13.07
N PHE A 91 -5.84 7.68 -11.96
CA PHE A 91 -6.37 7.76 -10.61
C PHE A 91 -5.88 9.06 -9.99
N THR A 92 -6.79 9.80 -9.36
CA THR A 92 -6.51 11.11 -8.76
C THR A 92 -7.08 11.18 -7.35
N PRO A 93 -6.53 12.04 -6.47
CA PRO A 93 -7.09 12.26 -5.15
C PRO A 93 -8.58 12.60 -5.16
N SER A 94 -9.03 13.40 -6.14
CA SER A 94 -10.45 13.77 -6.25
C SER A 94 -11.38 12.56 -6.42
N LYS A 95 -10.99 11.57 -7.25
CA LYS A 95 -11.78 10.33 -7.43
C LYS A 95 -11.92 9.55 -6.12
N TYR A 96 -10.85 9.48 -5.33
CA TYR A 96 -10.89 8.82 -4.04
C TYR A 96 -11.81 9.54 -3.03
N TYR A 97 -11.84 10.87 -3.03
CA TYR A 97 -12.74 11.62 -2.15
C TYR A 97 -14.22 11.32 -2.43
N GLU A 98 -14.59 11.10 -3.69
CA GLU A 98 -15.93 10.70 -4.07
C GLU A 98 -16.25 9.28 -3.58
N TRP A 99 -15.34 8.32 -3.80
CA TRP A 99 -15.53 6.93 -3.36
C TRP A 99 -15.61 6.80 -1.83
N MET A 100 -14.89 7.64 -1.09
CA MET A 100 -14.94 7.65 0.38
C MET A 100 -16.31 8.04 0.95
N SER A 101 -17.18 8.68 0.16
CA SER A 101 -18.52 9.07 0.61
C SER A 101 -19.36 7.90 1.12
N ALA A 102 -19.16 6.70 0.56
CA ALA A 102 -19.84 5.48 0.98
C ALA A 102 -19.61 5.16 2.47
N TYR A 103 -18.42 5.43 3.01
CA TYR A 103 -18.12 5.16 4.41
C TYR A 103 -18.96 6.01 5.38
N GLY A 104 -19.51 7.15 4.94
CA GLY A 104 -20.46 7.94 5.72
C GLY A 104 -21.82 7.26 5.95
N LYS A 105 -22.10 6.17 5.23
CA LYS A 105 -23.34 5.38 5.34
C LYS A 105 -23.13 4.01 5.99
N MET A 106 -21.88 3.64 6.29
CA MET A 106 -21.54 2.35 6.86
C MET A 106 -21.84 2.31 8.36
N LEU A 107 -22.55 1.30 8.85
CA LEU A 107 -22.90 1.12 10.26
C LEU A 107 -21.82 0.42 11.09
N ASN A 108 -20.78 -0.11 10.45
CA ASN A 108 -19.68 -0.78 11.13
C ASN A 108 -18.85 0.18 11.99
N ASN A 109 -18.16 -0.41 12.98
CA ASN A 109 -17.01 0.23 13.60
C ASN A 109 -15.95 0.47 12.52
N LEU A 110 -15.45 1.71 12.45
CA LEU A 110 -14.55 2.16 11.39
C LEU A 110 -13.27 2.73 11.99
N VAL A 111 -12.13 2.27 11.50
CA VAL A 111 -10.83 2.88 11.73
C VAL A 111 -10.31 3.44 10.41
N VAL A 112 -9.84 4.69 10.45
CA VAL A 112 -9.34 5.41 9.27
C VAL A 112 -7.95 5.95 9.58
N TYR A 113 -6.98 5.68 8.70
CA TYR A 113 -5.67 6.33 8.70
C TYR A 113 -5.50 7.18 7.44
N THR A 114 -4.90 8.35 7.57
CA THR A 114 -4.59 9.21 6.43
C THR A 114 -3.45 10.17 6.73
N ASP A 115 -2.63 10.49 5.72
CA ASP A 115 -1.66 11.60 5.74
C ASP A 115 -2.18 12.84 5.00
N ASP A 116 -3.40 12.77 4.47
CA ASP A 116 -4.06 13.82 3.71
C ASP A 116 -5.11 14.55 4.56
N GLU A 117 -4.91 15.85 4.76
CA GLU A 117 -5.77 16.68 5.62
C GLU A 117 -7.20 16.77 5.08
N ARG A 118 -7.36 16.83 3.75
CA ARG A 118 -8.67 16.88 3.11
C ARG A 118 -9.45 15.59 3.35
N THR A 119 -8.80 14.45 3.23
CA THR A 119 -9.38 13.13 3.57
C THR A 119 -9.77 13.08 5.04
N TYR A 120 -8.89 13.53 5.94
CA TYR A 120 -9.17 13.57 7.37
C TYR A 120 -10.44 14.39 7.67
N LYS A 121 -10.51 15.63 7.17
CA LYS A 121 -11.70 16.50 7.31
C LYS A 121 -12.95 15.90 6.67
N THR A 122 -12.80 15.19 5.55
CA THR A 122 -13.90 14.49 4.87
C THR A 122 -14.49 13.41 5.78
N PHE A 123 -13.66 12.56 6.39
CA PHE A 123 -14.15 11.55 7.33
C PHE A 123 -14.73 12.16 8.61
N GLN A 124 -14.15 13.24 9.14
CA GLN A 124 -14.75 13.98 10.26
C GLN A 124 -16.16 14.44 9.93
N LYS A 125 -16.38 15.00 8.73
CA LYS A 125 -17.72 15.43 8.29
C LYS A 125 -18.68 14.25 8.08
N LEU A 126 -18.23 13.19 7.43
CA LEU A 126 -19.05 12.02 7.10
C LEU A 126 -19.49 11.23 8.33
N ARG A 127 -18.63 11.15 9.37
CA ARG A 127 -18.82 10.25 10.53
C ARG A 127 -19.02 10.99 11.86
N GLY A 128 -18.57 12.23 11.99
CA GLY A 128 -18.35 12.92 13.28
C GLY A 128 -19.60 13.23 14.10
N ASN A 129 -20.79 13.25 13.50
CA ASN A 129 -22.05 13.45 14.24
C ASN A 129 -22.72 12.10 14.56
N ALA A 130 -23.22 11.41 13.53
CA ALA A 130 -24.04 10.20 13.70
C ALA A 130 -23.25 8.97 14.18
N PHE A 131 -21.93 8.93 13.94
CA PHE A 131 -21.13 7.72 14.13
C PHE A 131 -19.80 7.97 14.85
N LYS A 132 -19.73 9.04 15.65
CA LYS A 132 -18.51 9.45 16.37
C LYS A 132 -17.94 8.32 17.21
N GLU A 133 -18.77 7.66 18.00
CA GLU A 133 -18.36 6.58 18.91
C GLU A 133 -17.97 5.29 18.18
N GLN A 134 -18.40 5.12 16.92
CA GLN A 134 -18.06 3.99 16.06
C GLN A 134 -16.89 4.31 15.12
N THR A 135 -16.16 5.41 15.34
CA THR A 135 -15.09 5.86 14.44
C THR A 135 -13.83 6.22 15.20
N LYS A 136 -12.69 5.67 14.77
CA LYS A 136 -11.36 6.18 15.12
C LYS A 136 -10.70 6.72 13.86
N LEU A 137 -10.25 7.96 13.90
CA LEU A 137 -9.64 8.64 12.78
C LEU A 137 -8.25 9.11 13.20
N PHE A 138 -7.24 8.74 12.42
CA PHE A 138 -5.84 9.03 12.69
C PHE A 138 -5.26 9.83 11.52
N PHE A 139 -4.82 11.05 11.82
CA PHE A 139 -3.96 11.82 10.93
C PHE A 139 -2.52 11.46 11.27
N ILE A 140 -1.80 10.84 10.33
CA ILE A 140 -0.45 10.32 10.57
C ILE A 140 0.53 10.85 9.55
N ASN A 141 1.82 10.83 9.89
CA ASN A 141 2.86 10.99 8.89
C ASN A 141 3.16 9.61 8.28
N LYS A 142 2.90 9.41 6.98
CA LYS A 142 3.11 8.11 6.33
C LYS A 142 4.54 7.58 6.48
N THR A 143 5.56 8.44 6.65
CA THR A 143 6.96 8.01 6.83
C THR A 143 7.23 7.35 8.19
N GLU A 144 6.28 7.42 9.13
CA GLU A 144 6.33 6.64 10.38
C GLU A 144 6.01 5.15 10.18
N LEU A 145 5.45 4.80 9.02
CA LEU A 145 5.12 3.42 8.67
C LEU A 145 6.34 2.73 8.09
N LEU A 146 6.66 1.53 8.57
CA LEU A 146 7.73 0.69 8.02
C LEU A 146 7.57 0.56 6.50
N SER A 147 6.33 0.40 6.05
CA SER A 147 5.98 0.23 4.64
C SER A 147 6.39 1.41 3.75
N PHE A 148 6.50 2.62 4.28
CA PHE A 148 7.02 3.80 3.56
C PHE A 148 8.50 4.06 3.86
N GLN A 149 9.05 3.57 4.97
CA GLN A 149 10.49 3.64 5.24
C GLN A 149 11.31 2.81 4.23
N ILE A 150 10.73 1.76 3.67
CA ILE A 150 11.34 0.93 2.62
C ILE A 150 11.16 1.48 1.19
N GLU A 151 10.56 2.67 1.01
CA GLU A 151 10.28 3.24 -0.32
C GLU A 151 11.54 3.35 -1.18
N LYS A 152 12.66 3.81 -0.60
CA LYS A 152 13.93 3.92 -1.32
C LYS A 152 14.39 2.55 -1.83
N ASN A 153 14.29 1.50 -1.02
CA ASN A 153 14.66 0.14 -1.40
C ASN A 153 13.80 -0.35 -2.58
N ILE A 154 12.49 -0.11 -2.52
CA ILE A 154 11.55 -0.45 -3.61
C ILE A 154 11.89 0.34 -4.88
N SER A 155 12.15 1.64 -4.76
CA SER A 155 12.54 2.52 -5.86
C SER A 155 13.82 2.03 -6.55
N ASP A 156 14.83 1.66 -5.75
CA ASP A 156 16.10 1.14 -6.25
C ASP A 156 15.91 -0.23 -6.96
N ILE A 157 15.00 -1.09 -6.47
CA ILE A 157 14.63 -2.34 -7.14
C ILE A 157 13.96 -2.06 -8.48
N PHE A 158 12.97 -1.15 -8.53
CA PHE A 158 12.25 -0.82 -9.75
C PHE A 158 13.16 -0.20 -10.83
N LYS A 159 14.30 0.36 -10.46
CA LYS A 159 15.30 0.93 -11.38
C LYS A 159 16.31 -0.09 -11.93
N GLN A 160 16.28 -1.35 -11.47
CA GLN A 160 17.22 -2.37 -11.96
C GLN A 160 17.03 -2.62 -13.46
N PRO A 161 18.12 -2.85 -14.21
CA PRO A 161 18.02 -3.23 -15.62
C PRO A 161 17.15 -4.48 -15.80
N GLY A 162 16.18 -4.39 -16.71
CA GLY A 162 15.27 -5.50 -17.00
C GLY A 162 14.14 -5.72 -15.99
N TYR A 163 14.05 -4.91 -14.92
CA TYR A 163 12.90 -5.00 -14.00
C TYR A 163 11.61 -4.59 -14.73
N PRO A 164 10.52 -5.37 -14.60
CA PRO A 164 9.29 -5.13 -15.35
C PRO A 164 8.67 -3.76 -15.01
N LYS A 165 7.94 -3.18 -15.98
CA LYS A 165 7.22 -1.90 -15.82
C LYS A 165 5.71 -2.10 -15.93
N HIS A 166 5.09 -2.40 -14.80
CA HIS A 166 3.65 -2.61 -14.67
C HIS A 166 3.03 -1.42 -13.94
N LEU A 167 2.10 -0.71 -14.58
CA LEU A 167 1.47 0.47 -14.00
C LEU A 167 0.35 0.10 -13.03
N PRO A 168 0.35 0.61 -11.77
CA PRO A 168 1.42 1.35 -11.08
C PRO A 168 2.42 0.45 -10.34
N ASN A 169 2.11 -0.83 -10.25
CA ASN A 169 2.72 -1.87 -9.39
C ASN A 169 4.25 -1.92 -9.33
N THR A 170 4.96 -1.59 -10.41
CA THR A 170 6.44 -1.55 -10.46
C THR A 170 6.99 -0.27 -11.10
N VAL A 171 6.17 0.78 -11.12
CA VAL A 171 6.54 2.10 -11.69
C VAL A 171 6.45 3.20 -10.64
N VAL A 172 5.49 3.11 -9.71
CA VAL A 172 5.27 4.09 -8.65
C VAL A 172 5.59 3.43 -7.30
N PRO A 173 6.80 3.62 -6.74
CA PRO A 173 7.21 3.00 -5.47
C PRO A 173 6.23 3.26 -4.32
N GLU A 174 5.73 4.49 -4.21
CA GLU A 174 4.81 4.91 -3.15
C GLU A 174 3.46 4.18 -3.23
N TYR A 175 3.03 3.76 -4.42
CA TYR A 175 1.86 2.89 -4.56
C TYR A 175 2.12 1.52 -3.94
N SER A 176 3.31 0.93 -4.18
CA SER A 176 3.71 -0.32 -3.54
C SER A 176 3.75 -0.19 -2.02
N CYS A 177 4.35 0.90 -1.51
CA CYS A 177 4.38 1.22 -0.08
C CYS A 177 2.97 1.29 0.52
N ALA A 178 2.03 1.97 -0.16
CA ALA A 178 0.63 2.04 0.28
C ALA A 178 -0.06 0.67 0.31
N MET A 179 0.29 -0.26 -0.60
CA MET A 179 -0.24 -1.62 -0.58
C MET A 179 0.35 -2.47 0.56
N HIS A 180 1.61 -2.28 0.92
CA HIS A 180 2.21 -2.96 2.08
C HIS A 180 1.68 -2.41 3.41
N ALA A 181 1.41 -1.10 3.48
CA ALA A 181 0.91 -0.41 4.68
C ALA A 181 -0.42 -0.99 5.20
N LYS A 182 -1.21 -1.65 4.35
CA LYS A 182 -2.46 -2.32 4.72
C LYS A 182 -2.26 -3.30 5.88
N TYR A 183 -1.26 -4.15 5.76
CA TYR A 183 -0.99 -5.22 6.73
C TYR A 183 -0.34 -4.66 7.99
N GLU A 184 0.43 -3.57 7.86
CA GLU A 184 1.02 -2.88 9.01
C GLU A 184 -0.08 -2.26 9.88
N LEU A 185 -1.02 -1.57 9.24
CA LEU A 185 -2.14 -0.94 9.94
C LEU A 185 -3.11 -1.99 10.50
N LEU A 186 -3.41 -3.07 9.76
CA LEU A 186 -4.17 -4.20 10.29
C LEU A 186 -3.53 -4.75 11.58
N ASN A 187 -2.22 -5.02 11.54
CA ASN A 187 -1.47 -5.49 12.71
C ASN A 187 -1.62 -4.53 13.90
N ARG A 188 -1.42 -3.22 13.67
CA ARG A 188 -1.55 -2.18 14.70
C ARG A 188 -2.97 -2.15 15.29
N ILE A 189 -4.02 -2.15 14.48
CA ILE A 189 -5.39 -2.02 15.00
C ILE A 189 -5.90 -3.28 15.69
N ILE A 190 -5.47 -4.47 15.25
CA ILE A 190 -5.85 -5.72 15.90
C ILE A 190 -5.30 -5.73 17.32
N ARG A 191 -4.04 -5.33 17.50
CA ARG A 191 -3.41 -5.21 18.83
C ARG A 191 -4.11 -4.20 19.74
N LYS A 192 -4.60 -3.09 19.18
CA LYS A 192 -5.29 -2.05 19.95
C LYS A 192 -6.74 -2.41 20.25
N ASN A 193 -7.40 -3.11 19.33
CA ASN A 193 -8.80 -3.53 19.38
C ASN A 193 -9.74 -2.52 20.05
N PHE A 194 -9.76 -1.28 19.53
CA PHE A 194 -10.48 -0.15 20.13
C PHE A 194 -11.97 -0.38 20.38
N PHE A 195 -12.56 -1.33 19.65
CA PHE A 195 -13.99 -1.63 19.68
C PHE A 195 -14.30 -3.03 20.24
N HIS A 196 -13.28 -3.73 20.76
CA HIS A 196 -13.42 -5.07 21.32
C HIS A 196 -14.16 -6.04 20.39
N THR A 197 -13.76 -6.10 19.12
CA THR A 197 -14.37 -6.98 18.11
C THR A 197 -13.53 -8.24 17.89
N LYS A 198 -14.18 -9.31 17.42
CA LYS A 198 -13.50 -10.55 16.99
C LYS A 198 -12.96 -10.45 15.57
N TYR A 199 -13.60 -9.66 14.71
CA TYR A 199 -13.35 -9.67 13.27
C TYR A 199 -12.86 -8.33 12.77
N PHE A 200 -11.88 -8.39 11.89
CA PHE A 200 -11.24 -7.23 11.29
C PHE A 200 -11.28 -7.36 9.78
N MET A 201 -11.59 -6.26 9.12
CA MET A 201 -11.64 -6.20 7.66
C MET A 201 -10.76 -5.07 7.15
N TRP A 202 -9.89 -5.37 6.19
CA TRP A 202 -9.34 -4.32 5.34
C TRP A 202 -10.33 -3.98 4.23
N SER A 203 -10.50 -2.70 3.96
CA SER A 203 -11.29 -2.16 2.87
C SER A 203 -10.53 -1.00 2.25
N ASP A 204 -10.14 -1.11 0.97
CA ASP A 204 -9.50 -0.01 0.25
C ASP A 204 -10.40 1.24 0.29
N ALA A 205 -9.82 2.43 0.43
CA ALA A 205 -10.58 3.69 0.42
C ALA A 205 -11.41 3.89 -0.86
N GLY A 206 -10.98 3.26 -1.96
CA GLY A 206 -11.68 3.26 -3.25
C GLY A 206 -12.47 1.99 -3.56
N LEU A 207 -12.76 1.14 -2.56
CA LEU A 207 -13.49 -0.12 -2.76
C LEU A 207 -14.93 0.14 -3.23
N PHE A 208 -15.62 1.06 -2.57
CA PHE A 208 -17.00 1.46 -2.88
C PHE A 208 -17.01 2.60 -3.90
N ARG A 209 -16.99 2.23 -5.19
CA ARG A 209 -16.92 3.22 -6.28
C ARG A 209 -18.24 3.92 -6.59
N THR A 210 -19.35 3.35 -6.14
CA THR A 210 -20.69 3.91 -6.32
C THR A 210 -21.17 4.53 -5.01
N PRO A 211 -21.74 5.76 -5.05
CA PRO A 211 -22.38 6.36 -3.89
C PRO A 211 -23.44 5.42 -3.30
N GLN A 212 -23.50 5.36 -1.97
CA GLN A 212 -24.48 4.57 -1.25
C GLN A 212 -25.66 5.47 -0.85
N ASN A 213 -26.86 5.10 -1.29
CA ASN A 213 -28.07 5.90 -1.05
C ASN A 213 -28.72 5.61 0.32
N SER A 214 -28.48 4.42 0.87
CA SER A 214 -29.00 3.97 2.17
C SER A 214 -27.86 3.64 3.13
N LEU A 215 -28.20 3.53 4.43
CA LEU A 215 -27.30 2.94 5.40
C LEU A 215 -27.04 1.48 5.04
N PHE A 216 -25.81 1.00 5.28
CA PHE A 216 -25.44 -0.38 5.05
C PHE A 216 -24.46 -0.87 6.14
N LYS A 217 -24.32 -2.19 6.26
CA LYS A 217 -23.42 -2.85 7.20
C LYS A 217 -22.71 -3.95 6.43
N LEU A 218 -21.44 -4.16 6.72
CA LEU A 218 -20.71 -5.36 6.30
C LEU A 218 -20.83 -6.38 7.42
N ALA A 219 -21.25 -7.59 7.07
CA ALA A 219 -21.36 -8.71 8.00
C ALA A 219 -20.48 -9.87 7.53
N LEU A 220 -20.30 -10.88 8.39
CA LEU A 220 -19.63 -12.10 8.00
C LEU A 220 -20.45 -12.77 6.88
N PRO A 221 -19.81 -13.18 5.77
CA PRO A 221 -20.51 -13.95 4.76
C PRO A 221 -21.05 -15.27 5.32
N LYS A 222 -22.05 -15.84 4.63
CA LYS A 222 -22.52 -17.19 4.92
C LYS A 222 -21.36 -18.17 4.81
N ASN A 223 -21.21 -19.04 5.81
CA ASN A 223 -20.13 -20.03 5.92
C ASN A 223 -18.71 -19.43 6.05
N PHE A 224 -18.59 -18.23 6.62
CA PHE A 224 -17.27 -17.70 7.00
C PHE A 224 -16.55 -18.67 7.96
N ASP A 225 -15.29 -18.97 7.66
CA ASP A 225 -14.45 -19.88 8.43
C ASP A 225 -13.45 -19.07 9.28
N ASP A 226 -13.69 -19.03 10.58
CA ASP A 226 -12.89 -18.32 11.58
C ASP A 226 -11.43 -18.77 11.66
N THR A 227 -11.07 -19.89 11.04
CA THR A 227 -9.70 -20.42 11.00
C THR A 227 -8.90 -19.92 9.79
N LYS A 228 -9.53 -19.13 8.90
CA LYS A 228 -8.97 -18.68 7.62
C LYS A 228 -9.01 -17.16 7.47
N VAL A 229 -8.18 -16.66 6.57
CA VAL A 229 -8.32 -15.29 6.04
C VAL A 229 -9.15 -15.33 4.76
N ALA A 230 -10.23 -14.58 4.72
CA ALA A 230 -11.08 -14.44 3.56
C ALA A 230 -10.53 -13.38 2.58
N LEU A 231 -10.47 -13.74 1.29
CA LEU A 231 -10.02 -12.90 0.18
C LEU A 231 -10.87 -13.19 -1.07
N SER A 232 -10.95 -12.23 -2.00
CA SER A 232 -11.55 -12.48 -3.32
C SER A 232 -10.56 -13.15 -4.26
N ARG A 233 -10.97 -14.22 -4.94
CA ARG A 233 -10.19 -14.80 -6.04
C ARG A 233 -10.49 -14.09 -7.35
N VAL A 234 -9.43 -13.75 -8.08
CA VAL A 234 -9.53 -13.08 -9.38
C VAL A 234 -9.18 -14.05 -10.51
N PHE A 235 -8.10 -14.80 -10.36
CA PHE A 235 -7.64 -15.79 -11.32
C PHE A 235 -7.24 -17.08 -10.61
N ASP A 236 -6.87 -18.10 -11.38
CA ASP A 236 -6.48 -19.40 -10.86
C ASP A 236 -5.11 -19.36 -10.18
N PHE A 237 -4.99 -20.11 -9.09
CA PHE A 237 -3.71 -20.33 -8.44
C PHE A 237 -2.88 -21.33 -9.25
N ASN A 238 -1.68 -20.93 -9.65
CA ASN A 238 -0.72 -21.82 -10.30
C ASN A 238 0.47 -22.04 -9.37
N GLU A 239 0.46 -23.17 -8.68
CA GLU A 239 1.51 -23.57 -7.72
C GLU A 239 2.90 -23.76 -8.34
N ASN A 240 2.97 -23.98 -9.65
CA ASN A 240 4.22 -24.17 -10.38
C ASN A 240 4.89 -22.84 -10.78
N SER A 241 4.23 -21.70 -10.53
CA SER A 241 4.80 -20.39 -10.83
C SER A 241 5.98 -20.11 -9.92
N THR A 242 7.12 -19.70 -10.49
CA THR A 242 8.20 -19.17 -9.64
C THR A 242 7.81 -17.77 -9.14
N TYR A 243 8.35 -17.38 -7.99
CA TYR A 243 8.11 -16.03 -7.47
C TYR A 243 8.62 -14.93 -8.43
N LYS A 244 9.72 -15.19 -9.15
CA LYS A 244 10.21 -14.27 -10.18
C LYS A 244 9.17 -14.11 -11.30
N ASP A 245 8.59 -15.20 -11.79
CA ASP A 245 7.58 -15.13 -12.87
C ASP A 245 6.33 -14.39 -12.41
N ILE A 246 5.92 -14.57 -11.15
CA ILE A 246 4.78 -13.84 -10.56
C ILE A 246 5.01 -12.32 -10.65
N ILE A 247 6.20 -11.85 -10.29
CA ILE A 247 6.56 -10.43 -10.33
C ILE A 247 6.73 -9.94 -11.79
N TYR A 248 7.49 -10.67 -12.59
CA TYR A 248 7.84 -10.26 -13.96
C TYR A 248 6.63 -10.21 -14.89
N ASN A 249 5.69 -11.12 -14.72
CA ASN A 249 4.48 -11.19 -15.54
C ASN A 249 3.27 -10.49 -14.89
N ASN A 250 3.44 -9.86 -13.72
CA ASN A 250 2.35 -9.25 -12.94
C ASN A 250 1.19 -10.23 -12.68
N ASN A 251 1.52 -11.50 -12.39
CA ASN A 251 0.50 -12.51 -12.17
C ASN A 251 -0.32 -12.15 -10.93
N VAL A 252 -1.64 -12.24 -11.06
CA VAL A 252 -2.58 -11.98 -9.98
C VAL A 252 -3.30 -13.29 -9.68
N TRP A 253 -3.46 -13.60 -8.39
CA TRP A 253 -4.32 -14.68 -7.92
C TRP A 253 -5.52 -14.09 -7.17
N LEU A 254 -5.24 -13.19 -6.21
CA LEU A 254 -6.21 -12.62 -5.29
C LEU A 254 -6.34 -11.12 -5.46
N ALA A 255 -7.52 -10.58 -5.15
CA ALA A 255 -7.72 -9.13 -5.07
C ALA A 255 -7.16 -8.57 -3.76
N GLY A 256 -6.41 -7.48 -3.83
CA GLY A 256 -5.90 -6.78 -2.63
C GLY A 256 -6.88 -5.80 -2.00
N GLY A 257 -8.07 -5.60 -2.59
CA GLY A 257 -8.98 -4.52 -2.22
C GLY A 257 -9.77 -4.75 -0.92
N CYS A 258 -9.93 -6.00 -0.51
CA CYS A 258 -10.65 -6.37 0.69
C CYS A 258 -10.11 -7.68 1.27
N SER A 259 -9.95 -7.75 2.59
CA SER A 259 -9.65 -9.00 3.32
C SER A 259 -10.40 -9.01 4.65
N LEU A 260 -10.74 -10.19 5.16
CA LEU A 260 -11.48 -10.36 6.41
C LEU A 260 -10.92 -11.55 7.19
N GLY A 261 -10.82 -11.44 8.51
CA GLY A 261 -10.36 -12.55 9.34
C GLY A 261 -10.73 -12.36 10.81
N LYS A 262 -10.72 -13.46 11.57
CA LYS A 262 -10.70 -13.41 13.03
C LYS A 262 -9.37 -12.79 13.48
N TYR A 263 -9.38 -12.04 14.58
CA TYR A 263 -8.28 -11.20 15.03
C TYR A 263 -6.92 -11.92 15.08
N ASP A 264 -6.84 -13.13 15.64
CA ASP A 264 -5.63 -13.95 15.80
C ASP A 264 -5.12 -14.48 14.46
N VAL A 265 -6.02 -14.98 13.61
CA VAL A 265 -5.71 -15.52 12.27
C VAL A 265 -5.23 -14.40 11.36
N LEU A 266 -5.95 -13.27 11.32
CA LEU A 266 -5.55 -12.12 10.52
C LEU A 266 -4.25 -11.50 11.05
N TYR A 267 -4.07 -11.43 12.37
CA TYR A 267 -2.81 -10.97 12.96
C TYR A 267 -1.64 -11.83 12.51
N LYS A 268 -1.77 -13.15 12.61
CA LYS A 268 -0.75 -14.10 12.15
C LYS A 268 -0.44 -13.92 10.66
N PHE A 269 -1.48 -13.77 9.83
CA PHE A 269 -1.31 -13.49 8.40
C PHE A 269 -0.49 -12.23 8.14
N THR A 270 -0.70 -11.15 8.91
CA THR A 270 0.13 -9.94 8.75
C THR A 270 1.60 -10.21 9.07
N GLN A 271 1.90 -11.06 10.05
CA GLN A 271 3.28 -11.41 10.41
C GLN A 271 3.95 -12.24 9.30
N GLU A 272 3.24 -13.24 8.76
CA GLU A 272 3.69 -14.05 7.61
C GLU A 272 3.91 -13.19 6.37
N TYR A 273 3.03 -12.22 6.12
CA TYR A 273 3.17 -11.25 5.05
C TYR A 273 4.45 -10.44 5.19
N PHE A 274 4.73 -9.87 6.37
CA PHE A 274 5.95 -9.08 6.58
C PHE A 274 7.22 -9.92 6.54
N ASN A 275 7.18 -11.18 6.98
CA ASN A 275 8.29 -12.13 6.80
C ASN A 275 8.60 -12.32 5.32
N PHE A 276 7.58 -12.54 4.50
CA PHE A 276 7.78 -12.75 3.08
C PHE A 276 8.15 -11.46 2.34
N LEU A 277 7.62 -10.30 2.74
CA LEU A 277 8.04 -9.00 2.21
C LEU A 277 9.53 -8.73 2.49
N HIS A 278 10.00 -9.02 3.71
CA HIS A 278 11.42 -8.89 4.06
C HIS A 278 12.30 -9.79 3.19
N LYS A 279 11.90 -11.06 3.01
CA LYS A 279 12.56 -12.00 2.08
C LYS A 279 12.51 -11.50 0.63
N SER A 280 11.40 -10.91 0.20
CA SER A 280 11.21 -10.35 -1.14
C SER A 280 12.15 -9.19 -1.43
N LEU A 281 12.35 -8.31 -0.45
CA LEU A 281 13.32 -7.21 -0.52
C LEU A 281 14.75 -7.73 -0.64
N SER A 282 15.14 -8.77 0.12
CA SER A 282 16.49 -9.33 0.04
C SER A 282 16.75 -10.06 -1.28
N MET A 283 15.73 -10.67 -1.87
CA MET A 283 15.77 -11.24 -3.23
C MET A 283 15.73 -10.19 -4.33
N LYS A 284 15.52 -8.91 -4.00
CA LYS A 284 15.31 -7.82 -4.96
C LYS A 284 14.12 -8.06 -5.90
N LEU A 285 13.07 -8.70 -5.39
CA LEU A 285 11.84 -9.02 -6.12
C LEU A 285 10.64 -8.55 -5.30
N VAL A 286 10.13 -7.36 -5.61
CA VAL A 286 9.00 -6.73 -4.90
C VAL A 286 8.01 -6.12 -5.90
N SER A 287 6.74 -6.14 -5.53
CA SER A 287 5.67 -5.41 -6.21
C SER A 287 4.57 -5.18 -5.16
N THR A 288 3.29 -5.22 -5.52
CA THR A 288 2.21 -4.94 -4.58
C THR A 288 1.89 -6.13 -3.67
N ASP A 289 0.99 -5.90 -2.73
CA ASP A 289 0.39 -6.91 -1.86
C ASP A 289 -0.08 -8.17 -2.59
N GLN A 290 -0.65 -8.03 -3.78
CA GLN A 290 -1.15 -9.17 -4.55
C GLN A 290 -0.03 -10.14 -4.93
N GLN A 291 1.11 -9.64 -5.42
CA GLN A 291 2.25 -10.48 -5.77
C GLN A 291 2.99 -11.00 -4.53
N ILE A 292 3.07 -10.21 -3.45
CA ILE A 292 3.64 -10.68 -2.18
C ILE A 292 2.83 -11.87 -1.65
N ILE A 293 1.50 -11.75 -1.61
CA ILE A 293 0.63 -12.85 -1.16
C ILE A 293 0.77 -14.06 -2.08
N TYR A 294 0.75 -13.89 -3.39
CA TYR A 294 0.95 -15.02 -4.30
C TYR A 294 2.31 -15.70 -4.02
N GLY A 295 3.38 -14.90 -3.90
CA GLY A 295 4.71 -15.38 -3.52
C GLY A 295 4.74 -16.22 -2.25
N MET A 296 4.03 -15.80 -1.19
CA MET A 296 3.94 -16.55 0.06
C MET A 296 3.47 -18.00 -0.17
N TYR A 297 2.47 -18.22 -1.03
CA TYR A 297 1.84 -19.53 -1.20
C TYR A 297 2.52 -20.43 -2.24
N VAL A 298 3.40 -19.89 -3.09
CA VAL A 298 4.29 -20.70 -3.95
C VAL A 298 5.67 -20.93 -3.34
N ASP A 299 6.00 -20.23 -2.26
CA ASP A 299 7.28 -20.39 -1.59
C ASP A 299 7.44 -21.80 -0.98
N LYS A 300 8.69 -22.27 -0.88
CA LYS A 300 9.00 -23.52 -0.20
C LYS A 300 8.57 -23.50 1.26
N GLN A 301 8.70 -22.35 1.93
CA GLN A 301 8.21 -22.13 3.29
C GLN A 301 6.84 -21.46 3.21
N LYS A 302 5.81 -22.26 2.92
CA LYS A 302 4.42 -21.78 2.83
C LYS A 302 3.96 -21.20 4.19
N PRO A 303 3.07 -20.20 4.19
CA PRO A 303 2.40 -19.75 5.41
C PRO A 303 1.58 -20.89 6.00
N VAL A 304 1.41 -20.87 7.31
CA VAL A 304 0.53 -21.80 8.02
C VAL A 304 -0.90 -21.27 8.11
N THR A 305 -1.13 -19.98 7.83
CA THR A 305 -2.48 -19.44 7.65
C THR A 305 -3.10 -19.96 6.37
N TYR A 306 -4.34 -20.42 6.44
CA TYR A 306 -5.12 -20.84 5.28
C TYR A 306 -6.03 -19.71 4.78
N LEU A 307 -6.35 -19.74 3.48
CA LEU A 307 -7.25 -18.78 2.86
C LEU A 307 -8.63 -19.38 2.60
N GLN A 308 -9.68 -18.58 2.81
CA GLN A 308 -11.02 -18.84 2.30
C GLN A 308 -11.25 -17.93 1.10
N LEU A 309 -11.41 -18.52 -0.08
CA LEU A 309 -11.55 -17.75 -1.32
C LEU A 309 -13.01 -17.56 -1.68
N TYR A 310 -13.38 -16.31 -1.93
CA TYR A 310 -14.68 -15.94 -2.47
C TYR A 310 -14.56 -15.77 -3.98
N GLU A 311 -15.30 -16.61 -4.70
CA GLU A 311 -15.33 -16.62 -6.15
C GLU A 311 -16.20 -15.48 -6.68
N SER A 312 -15.93 -15.01 -7.91
CA SER A 312 -16.59 -13.88 -8.62
C SER A 312 -15.77 -12.57 -8.71
N GLY A 313 -14.44 -12.67 -8.80
CA GLY A 313 -13.59 -11.56 -9.23
C GLY A 313 -13.27 -10.54 -8.14
N TRP A 314 -12.85 -9.34 -8.55
CA TRP A 314 -12.21 -8.33 -7.69
C TRP A 314 -12.99 -7.92 -6.43
N TYR A 315 -14.32 -8.02 -6.45
CA TYR A 315 -15.21 -7.54 -5.37
C TYR A 315 -15.99 -8.66 -4.68
N ALA A 316 -15.66 -9.93 -4.94
CA ALA A 316 -16.43 -11.06 -4.45
C ALA A 316 -16.64 -11.05 -2.92
N LEU A 317 -15.56 -10.91 -2.15
CA LEU A 317 -15.64 -10.87 -0.69
C LEU A 317 -16.47 -9.67 -0.20
N SER A 318 -16.20 -8.47 -0.71
CA SER A 318 -16.91 -7.27 -0.26
C SER A 318 -18.40 -7.34 -0.58
N ASN A 319 -18.76 -7.91 -1.74
CA ASN A 319 -20.16 -8.13 -2.11
C ASN A 319 -20.81 -9.17 -1.19
N ALA A 320 -20.12 -10.28 -0.91
CA ALA A 320 -20.64 -11.30 0.00
C ALA A 320 -20.90 -10.74 1.42
N CYS A 321 -19.99 -9.91 1.93
CA CYS A 321 -20.15 -9.23 3.22
C CYS A 321 -21.28 -8.19 3.20
N TYR A 322 -21.44 -7.47 2.07
CA TYR A 322 -22.50 -6.48 1.89
C TYR A 322 -23.88 -7.15 1.84
N GLU A 323 -24.04 -8.21 1.06
CA GLU A 323 -25.29 -8.99 1.00
C GLU A 323 -25.65 -9.60 2.35
N ALA A 324 -24.67 -10.16 3.07
CA ALA A 324 -24.89 -10.68 4.41
C ALA A 324 -25.38 -9.59 5.40
N GLY A 325 -24.88 -8.35 5.24
CA GLY A 325 -25.26 -7.25 6.10
C GLY A 325 -26.63 -6.65 5.83
N LYS A 326 -27.18 -6.81 4.62
CA LYS A 326 -28.56 -6.37 4.30
C LYS A 326 -29.61 -7.05 5.18
N ALA A 327 -29.35 -8.27 5.65
CA ALA A 327 -30.27 -8.99 6.54
C ALA A 327 -30.27 -8.47 7.99
N LEU A 328 -29.39 -7.52 8.32
CA LEU A 328 -29.16 -7.02 9.68
C LEU A 328 -29.56 -5.55 9.87
N ILE A 329 -30.17 -4.93 8.87
CA ILE A 329 -30.63 -3.53 8.83
C ILE A 329 -32.11 -3.56 8.52
#